data_AF-A0A3B9YXB5-F1
#
_entry.id   AF-A0A3B9YXB5-F1
#
_cell.length_a   1.000
_cell.length_b   1.000
_cell.length_c   1.000
_cell.angle_alpha   90.00
_cell.angle_beta   90.00
_cell.angle_gamma   90.00
#
_symmetry.space_group_name_H-M   'P 1'
#
loop_
_entity.id
_entity.type
_entity.pdbx_description
1 polymer ?
#
loop_
_entity_poly.entity_id
_entity_poly.type
_entity_poly.pdbx_seq_one_letter_code
_entity_poly.pdbx_strand_id
1 'polypeptide(L)'
;YQTYYVDRPEVPVEVLGRILPRADEGAISAEEKPRRAAKALAPRAVPAPPPPPPAPMMAAESEAFAGGSAADQPSFDQLTAGGAVSQTKEAATQVRFTLPGKVTVRNGQSLSVAIINAQVGAETISLFQPPTHPRHPLATVRLVNDTGASLPPGVVTLYERDKAGLASFVGDARLSTLPKGESRLLSFSLDQKIIVDAERKFEQTVSKVSLANGVLKASAVDVEETAYTLKSEDDLDRKLILEHPRRPGWTITAPDAKSVEMTENVFRIPAALKAKETQTLKVVTEWTREDTIILVDLPAEQFLVYARNARLTEAQRAAFNRMAELKREMDQTDQQLQTENSARERVFEEQNRVRENIKAAPDKSDLQARYLRSMNKLEDEADQRKRAIDGLEAKRASQLAALNAYIATLNF
;
A
#
# COMPACT_ATOMS: atom_id res chain seq x y z
N TYR A 1 49.44 -28.95 -36.44
CA TYR A 1 48.48 -27.84 -36.31
C TYR A 1 47.89 -27.90 -34.91
N GLN A 2 48.21 -26.94 -34.04
CA GLN A 2 47.56 -26.77 -32.75
C GLN A 2 46.36 -25.86 -32.96
N THR A 3 45.16 -26.37 -32.69
CA THR A 3 43.92 -25.62 -32.83
C THR A 3 43.87 -24.55 -31.74
N TYR A 4 43.92 -23.29 -32.15
CA TYR A 4 43.79 -22.14 -31.26
C TYR A 4 42.31 -21.83 -31.07
N TYR A 5 41.79 -22.01 -29.85
CA TYR A 5 40.43 -21.61 -29.48
C TYR A 5 40.50 -20.25 -28.78
N VAL A 6 39.78 -19.27 -29.33
CA VAL A 6 39.55 -17.99 -28.67
C VAL A 6 38.27 -18.11 -27.88
N ASP A 7 38.33 -17.89 -26.57
CA ASP A 7 37.12 -17.76 -25.74
C ASP A 7 36.31 -16.57 -26.27
N ARG A 8 35.13 -16.88 -26.81
CA ARG A 8 34.17 -15.86 -27.21
C ARG A 8 33.43 -15.43 -25.95
N PRO A 9 33.37 -14.12 -25.63
CA PRO A 9 32.56 -13.66 -24.52
C PRO A 9 31.10 -14.05 -24.79
N GLU A 10 30.55 -14.91 -23.93
CA GLU A 10 29.12 -15.19 -23.91
C GLU A 10 28.41 -13.98 -23.31
N VAL A 11 27.62 -13.29 -24.14
CA VAL A 11 26.66 -12.31 -23.65
C VAL A 11 25.36 -13.07 -23.41
N PRO A 12 24.93 -13.28 -22.15
CA PRO A 12 23.65 -13.90 -21.89
C PRO A 12 22.55 -13.04 -22.53
N VAL A 13 21.72 -13.65 -23.37
CA VAL A 13 20.52 -13.00 -23.88
C VAL A 13 19.61 -12.81 -22.67
N GLU A 14 19.45 -11.57 -22.21
CA GLU A 14 18.44 -11.23 -21.23
C GLU A 14 17.06 -11.46 -21.85
N VAL A 15 16.54 -12.68 -21.69
CA VAL A 15 15.13 -12.95 -21.89
C VAL A 15 14.43 -12.21 -20.76
N LEU A 16 13.92 -11.00 -21.04
CA LEU A 16 13.04 -10.24 -20.15
C LEU A 16 12.14 -11.24 -19.44
N GLY A 17 12.38 -11.43 -18.13
CA GLY A 17 11.80 -12.52 -17.36
C GLY A 17 10.30 -12.62 -17.62
N ARG A 18 9.75 -13.83 -17.74
CA ARG A 18 8.36 -14.07 -18.17
C ARG A 18 7.39 -13.13 -17.44
N ILE A 19 7.04 -12.02 -18.10
CA ILE A 19 6.04 -11.08 -17.62
C ILE A 19 4.70 -11.73 -17.92
N LEU A 20 3.95 -12.09 -16.87
CA LEU A 20 2.61 -12.61 -17.01
C LEU A 20 1.63 -11.54 -16.52
N PRO A 21 1.02 -10.75 -17.42
CA PRO A 21 0.01 -9.78 -17.03
C PRO A 21 -1.15 -10.43 -16.27
N ARG A 22 -1.67 -9.71 -15.28
CA ARG A 22 -2.85 -10.14 -14.53
C ARG A 22 -4.10 -9.97 -15.41
N ALA A 23 -5.06 -10.88 -15.27
CA ALA A 23 -6.36 -10.70 -15.90
C ALA A 23 -7.08 -9.52 -15.23
N ASP A 24 -7.68 -8.65 -16.03
CA ASP A 24 -8.50 -7.55 -15.52
C ASP A 24 -9.83 -8.09 -14.98
N GLU A 25 -10.28 -7.63 -13.81
CA GLU A 25 -11.55 -8.06 -13.19
C GLU A 25 -12.64 -6.99 -13.33
N GLY A 26 -12.36 -5.90 -14.04
CA GLY A 26 -13.25 -4.75 -14.20
C GLY A 26 -12.96 -3.64 -13.19
N ALA A 27 -13.60 -2.48 -13.38
CA ALA A 27 -13.44 -1.31 -12.53
C ALA A 27 -14.77 -0.56 -12.39
N ILE A 28 -14.87 0.28 -11.35
CA ILE A 28 -16.00 1.17 -11.09
C ILE A 28 -15.52 2.63 -11.03
N SER A 29 -16.42 3.61 -11.11
CA SER A 29 -16.03 5.02 -11.01
C SER A 29 -15.50 5.36 -9.60
N ALA A 30 -14.46 6.20 -9.52
CA ALA A 30 -13.93 6.61 -8.22
C ALA A 30 -14.78 7.65 -7.47
N GLU A 31 -15.76 8.28 -8.14
CA GLU A 31 -16.73 9.19 -7.51
C GLU A 31 -17.78 8.45 -6.67
N GLU A 32 -18.10 7.20 -7.04
CA GLU A 32 -19.04 6.38 -6.30
C GLU A 32 -18.43 6.01 -4.94
N LYS A 33 -18.69 6.84 -3.93
CA LYS A 33 -18.34 6.55 -2.54
C LYS A 33 -18.81 5.12 -2.24
N PRO A 34 -17.90 4.18 -1.88
CA PRO A 34 -18.35 2.88 -1.45
C PRO A 34 -19.33 3.10 -0.31
N ARG A 35 -20.58 2.61 -0.48
CA ARG A 35 -21.53 2.51 0.63
C ARG A 35 -20.75 1.91 1.77
N ARG A 36 -20.62 2.67 2.88
CA ARG A 36 -19.96 2.24 4.12
C ARG A 36 -20.17 0.75 4.25
N ALA A 37 -19.07 -0.03 4.20
CA ALA A 37 -19.12 -1.45 4.44
C ALA A 37 -20.00 -1.67 5.66
N ALA A 38 -21.18 -2.27 5.43
CA ALA A 38 -22.12 -2.53 6.49
C ALA A 38 -21.36 -3.31 7.55
N LYS A 39 -21.35 -2.74 8.76
CA LYS A 39 -20.85 -3.30 10.02
C LYS A 39 -20.76 -4.82 9.90
N ALA A 40 -19.54 -5.35 9.71
CA ALA A 40 -19.32 -6.78 9.60
C ALA A 40 -19.92 -7.43 10.85
N LEU A 41 -21.07 -8.10 10.69
CA LEU A 41 -21.57 -8.99 11.71
C LEU A 41 -20.52 -10.10 11.85
N ALA A 42 -20.11 -10.34 13.10
CA ALA A 42 -19.18 -11.38 13.48
C ALA A 42 -19.53 -12.70 12.76
N PRO A 43 -18.55 -13.42 12.20
CA PRO A 43 -18.81 -14.68 11.52
C PRO A 43 -19.35 -15.70 12.52
N ARG A 44 -20.62 -16.11 12.36
CA ARG A 44 -21.11 -17.35 12.96
C ARG A 44 -20.34 -18.50 12.32
N ALA A 45 -19.71 -19.31 13.16
CA ALA A 45 -18.98 -20.50 12.75
C ALA A 45 -19.89 -21.43 11.93
N VAL A 46 -19.55 -21.63 10.66
CA VAL A 46 -20.07 -22.70 9.81
C VAL A 46 -19.13 -23.90 10.00
N PRO A 47 -19.63 -25.11 10.32
CA PRO A 47 -18.78 -26.28 10.43
C PRO A 47 -18.21 -26.65 9.06
N ALA A 48 -16.93 -27.04 9.03
CA ALA A 48 -16.20 -27.39 7.82
C ALA A 48 -16.82 -28.61 7.11
N PRO A 49 -16.86 -28.63 5.76
CA PRO A 49 -17.25 -29.82 5.01
C PRO A 49 -16.14 -30.90 5.07
N PRO A 50 -16.50 -32.19 4.97
CA PRO A 50 -15.55 -33.30 5.04
C PRO A 50 -14.62 -33.35 3.80
N PRO A 51 -13.41 -33.92 3.95
CA PRO A 51 -12.44 -34.00 2.85
C PRO A 51 -12.88 -34.98 1.75
N PRO A 52 -12.52 -34.71 0.48
CA PRO A 52 -12.81 -35.62 -0.63
C PRO A 52 -11.93 -36.90 -0.58
N PRO A 53 -12.40 -38.03 -1.14
CA PRO A 53 -11.64 -39.27 -1.20
C PRO A 53 -10.45 -39.18 -2.17
N PRO A 54 -9.39 -39.99 -1.95
CA PRO A 54 -8.17 -39.95 -2.78
C PRO A 54 -8.42 -40.52 -4.19
N ALA A 55 -7.87 -39.84 -5.19
CA ALA A 55 -7.87 -40.30 -6.58
C ALA A 55 -6.84 -41.44 -6.79
N PRO A 56 -7.15 -42.45 -7.62
CA PRO A 56 -6.18 -43.49 -7.98
C PRO A 56 -5.09 -42.93 -8.90
N MET A 57 -3.83 -43.23 -8.55
CA MET A 57 -2.67 -43.02 -9.42
C MET A 57 -2.76 -43.94 -10.63
N MET A 58 -2.71 -43.38 -11.83
CA MET A 58 -2.36 -44.13 -13.05
C MET A 58 -0.93 -43.81 -13.44
N ALA A 59 -0.19 -44.88 -13.70
CA ALA A 59 1.22 -44.90 -14.03
C ALA A 59 1.50 -44.15 -15.34
N ALA A 60 2.66 -43.50 -15.36
CA ALA A 60 3.27 -42.94 -16.55
C ALA A 60 3.76 -44.08 -17.45
N GLU A 61 3.26 -44.12 -18.69
CA GLU A 61 3.96 -44.77 -19.78
C GLU A 61 4.51 -43.70 -20.72
N SER A 62 5.82 -43.69 -20.81
CA SER A 62 6.61 -42.94 -21.76
C SER A 62 6.70 -43.73 -23.06
N GLU A 63 6.25 -43.14 -24.17
CA GLU A 63 6.78 -43.50 -25.49
C GLU A 63 7.32 -42.26 -26.20
N ALA A 64 8.58 -42.38 -26.57
CA ALA A 64 9.28 -41.47 -27.44
C ALA A 64 8.82 -41.70 -28.89
N PHE A 65 8.59 -40.62 -29.64
CA PHE A 65 8.68 -40.65 -31.09
C PHE A 65 9.48 -39.46 -31.58
N ALA A 66 10.57 -39.78 -32.28
CA ALA A 66 11.46 -38.83 -32.94
C ALA A 66 11.01 -38.60 -34.37
N GLY A 67 11.11 -37.33 -34.81
CA GLY A 67 11.43 -36.93 -36.18
C GLY A 67 10.29 -36.90 -37.19
N GLY A 68 10.05 -35.73 -37.78
CA GLY A 68 9.36 -35.65 -39.08
C GLY A 68 8.67 -34.32 -39.40
N SER A 69 9.45 -33.43 -40.04
CA SER A 69 9.05 -32.45 -41.05
C SER A 69 8.13 -31.28 -40.69
N ALA A 70 8.63 -30.10 -41.09
CA ALA A 70 7.87 -28.89 -41.32
C ALA A 70 6.62 -29.17 -42.17
N ALA A 71 5.46 -28.76 -41.66
CA ALA A 71 4.22 -28.74 -42.40
C ALA A 71 3.63 -27.33 -42.31
N ASP A 72 3.16 -26.86 -43.46
CA ASP A 72 2.61 -25.55 -43.76
C ASP A 72 1.76 -24.93 -42.67
N GLN A 73 2.01 -23.65 -42.39
CA GLN A 73 1.05 -22.83 -41.67
C GLN A 73 -0.20 -22.63 -42.54
N PRO A 74 -1.42 -22.85 -42.01
CA PRO A 74 -2.63 -22.52 -42.75
C PRO A 74 -2.71 -21.00 -42.90
N SER A 75 -2.78 -20.55 -44.15
CA SER A 75 -3.08 -19.17 -44.52
C SER A 75 -4.45 -18.74 -43.97
N PHE A 76 -4.48 -17.57 -43.33
CA PHE A 76 -5.62 -17.02 -42.59
C PHE A 76 -6.82 -16.62 -43.50
N ASP A 77 -6.69 -16.77 -44.82
CA ASP A 77 -7.74 -16.41 -45.78
C ASP A 77 -8.87 -17.44 -45.91
N GLN A 78 -8.79 -18.61 -45.26
CA GLN A 78 -9.83 -19.64 -45.34
C GLN A 78 -10.89 -19.62 -44.22
N LEU A 79 -10.87 -18.63 -43.30
CA LEU A 79 -11.88 -18.51 -42.23
C LEU A 79 -12.98 -17.47 -42.49
N THR A 80 -13.04 -16.86 -43.67
CA THR A 80 -14.06 -15.85 -44.03
C THR A 80 -15.25 -16.38 -44.83
N ALA A 81 -15.54 -17.68 -44.75
CA ALA A 81 -16.73 -18.26 -45.38
C ALA A 81 -17.93 -18.30 -44.41
N GLY A 82 -18.88 -17.37 -44.61
CA GLY A 82 -20.32 -17.59 -44.36
C GLY A 82 -20.78 -17.51 -42.91
N GLY A 83 -21.36 -16.36 -42.56
CA GLY A 83 -21.88 -16.05 -41.23
C GLY A 83 -22.95 -17.01 -40.69
N ALA A 84 -22.78 -17.34 -39.41
CA ALA A 84 -23.76 -17.94 -38.54
C ALA A 84 -23.42 -17.53 -37.09
N VAL A 85 -23.93 -16.37 -36.66
CA VAL A 85 -23.83 -15.88 -35.27
C VAL A 85 -24.73 -16.71 -34.34
N SER A 86 -24.15 -17.37 -33.35
CA SER A 86 -24.91 -18.12 -32.32
C SER A 86 -25.83 -17.21 -31.50
N GLN A 87 -27.08 -17.63 -31.29
CA GLN A 87 -27.99 -16.97 -30.35
C GLN A 87 -27.63 -17.40 -28.93
N THR A 88 -27.21 -16.44 -28.11
CA THR A 88 -26.90 -16.68 -26.71
C THR A 88 -28.13 -16.40 -25.84
N LYS A 89 -28.50 -17.35 -24.98
CA LYS A 89 -29.44 -17.12 -23.88
C LYS A 89 -28.67 -17.18 -22.57
N GLU A 90 -28.70 -16.08 -21.83
CA GLU A 90 -28.08 -15.96 -20.52
C GLU A 90 -29.10 -16.35 -19.44
N ALA A 91 -28.77 -17.36 -18.64
CA ALA A 91 -29.51 -17.76 -17.46
C ALA A 91 -28.63 -17.57 -16.22
N ALA A 92 -29.23 -17.47 -15.02
CA ALA A 92 -28.59 -17.02 -13.78
C ALA A 92 -27.25 -17.71 -13.41
N THR A 93 -26.96 -18.90 -13.93
CA THR A 93 -25.68 -19.62 -13.74
C THR A 93 -25.20 -20.38 -14.98
N GLN A 94 -25.78 -20.14 -16.16
CA GLN A 94 -25.42 -20.87 -17.39
C GLN A 94 -25.41 -19.95 -18.62
N VAL A 95 -24.35 -20.05 -19.42
CA VAL A 95 -24.27 -19.43 -20.74
C VAL A 95 -24.50 -20.51 -21.79
N ARG A 96 -25.63 -20.44 -22.50
CA ARG A 96 -25.93 -21.35 -23.61
C ARG A 96 -25.71 -20.65 -24.94
N PHE A 97 -24.80 -21.19 -25.74
CA PHE A 97 -24.58 -20.76 -27.12
C PHE A 97 -25.35 -21.68 -28.08
N THR A 98 -26.31 -21.13 -28.81
CA THR A 98 -27.10 -21.86 -29.80
C THR A 98 -26.64 -21.48 -31.21
N LEU A 99 -25.99 -22.40 -31.92
CA LEU A 99 -25.64 -22.18 -33.33
C LEU A 99 -26.91 -21.78 -34.13
N PRO A 100 -26.87 -20.75 -34.99
CA PRO A 100 -28.07 -20.25 -35.63
C PRO A 100 -28.55 -21.14 -36.78
N GLY A 101 -27.75 -22.14 -37.16
CA GLY A 101 -28.05 -23.10 -38.22
C GLY A 101 -27.76 -24.53 -37.79
N LYS A 102 -28.36 -25.49 -38.49
CA LYS A 102 -28.03 -26.91 -38.35
C LYS A 102 -26.70 -27.18 -39.07
N VAL A 103 -25.83 -27.97 -38.44
CA VAL A 103 -24.56 -28.43 -39.01
C VAL A 103 -24.62 -29.94 -39.21
N THR A 104 -24.07 -30.43 -40.33
CA THR A 104 -23.94 -31.88 -40.60
C THR A 104 -22.46 -32.22 -40.61
N VAL A 105 -22.07 -33.25 -39.85
CA VAL A 105 -20.68 -33.74 -39.78
C VAL A 105 -20.68 -35.19 -40.22
N ARG A 106 -19.88 -35.54 -41.23
CA ARG A 106 -19.80 -36.93 -41.72
C ARG A 106 -19.01 -37.80 -40.74
N ASN A 107 -19.21 -39.11 -40.85
CA ASN A 107 -18.43 -40.07 -40.08
C ASN A 107 -16.91 -39.87 -40.33
N GLY A 108 -16.12 -39.83 -39.25
CA GLY A 108 -14.68 -39.59 -39.29
C GLY A 108 -14.26 -38.14 -39.51
N GLN A 109 -15.19 -37.17 -39.56
CA GLN A 109 -14.87 -35.75 -39.69
C GLN A 109 -15.06 -35.00 -38.37
N SER A 110 -14.26 -33.95 -38.18
CA SER A 110 -14.35 -33.03 -37.05
C SER A 110 -14.95 -31.70 -37.48
N LEU A 111 -15.66 -31.03 -36.58
CA LEU A 111 -16.22 -29.71 -36.80
C LEU A 111 -15.71 -28.76 -35.73
N SER A 112 -15.13 -27.64 -36.16
CA SER A 112 -14.85 -26.49 -35.31
C SER A 112 -15.81 -25.38 -35.70
N VAL A 113 -16.60 -24.88 -34.74
CA VAL A 113 -17.54 -23.78 -34.98
C VAL A 113 -17.18 -22.63 -34.06
N ALA A 114 -17.05 -21.43 -34.64
CA ALA A 114 -16.93 -20.22 -33.85
C ALA A 114 -18.22 -20.02 -33.05
N ILE A 115 -18.10 -20.06 -31.74
CA ILE A 115 -19.22 -19.83 -30.82
C ILE A 115 -19.64 -18.36 -30.86
N ILE A 116 -18.69 -17.46 -31.09
CA ILE A 116 -18.89 -16.03 -31.27
C ILE A 116 -18.00 -15.58 -32.43
N ASN A 117 -18.60 -14.92 -33.41
CA ASN A 117 -17.88 -14.21 -34.46
C ASN A 117 -18.54 -12.83 -34.57
N ALA A 118 -17.94 -11.85 -33.91
CA ALA A 118 -18.46 -10.51 -33.80
C ALA A 118 -17.32 -9.50 -33.90
N GLN A 119 -17.64 -8.33 -34.46
CA GLN A 119 -16.79 -7.17 -34.32
C GLN A 119 -17.15 -6.50 -32.99
N VAL A 120 -16.13 -6.14 -32.24
CA VAL A 120 -16.25 -5.56 -30.90
C VAL A 120 -15.38 -4.31 -30.84
N GLY A 121 -15.83 -3.32 -30.07
CA GLY A 121 -15.04 -2.13 -29.79
C GLY A 121 -13.71 -2.51 -29.10
N ALA A 122 -12.60 -2.15 -29.73
CA ALA A 122 -11.26 -2.36 -29.20
C ALA A 122 -10.44 -1.06 -29.28
N GLU A 123 -9.76 -0.71 -28.19
CA GLU A 123 -8.91 0.47 -28.10
C GLU A 123 -7.52 0.07 -27.60
N THR A 124 -6.48 0.48 -28.32
CA THR A 124 -5.10 0.27 -27.89
C THR A 124 -4.71 1.29 -26.83
N ILE A 125 -4.19 0.80 -25.71
CA ILE A 125 -3.71 1.61 -24.60
C ILE A 125 -2.40 1.01 -24.05
N SER A 126 -1.63 1.84 -23.36
CA SER A 126 -0.54 1.37 -22.50
C SER A 126 -1.05 1.32 -21.05
N LEU A 127 -0.80 0.22 -20.33
CA LEU A 127 -1.23 0.05 -18.94
C LEU A 127 0.00 -0.01 -18.03
N PHE A 128 0.24 1.03 -17.25
CA PHE A 128 1.34 1.02 -16.28
C PHE A 128 0.91 0.34 -14.98
N GLN A 129 1.51 -0.82 -14.69
CA GLN A 129 1.31 -1.58 -13.46
C GLN A 129 2.65 -1.73 -12.73
N PRO A 130 2.93 -0.93 -11.69
CA PRO A 130 4.21 -0.99 -10.96
C PRO A 130 4.58 -2.40 -10.45
N PRO A 131 3.63 -3.24 -9.96
CA PRO A 131 3.96 -4.60 -9.53
C PRO A 131 4.39 -5.54 -10.66
N THR A 132 3.96 -5.27 -11.91
CA THR A 132 4.27 -6.11 -13.06
C THR A 132 5.61 -5.72 -13.67
N HIS A 133 5.85 -4.43 -13.86
CA HIS A 133 7.13 -3.91 -14.31
C HIS A 133 7.34 -2.47 -13.79
N PRO A 134 8.50 -2.13 -13.20
CA PRO A 134 8.68 -0.88 -12.45
C PRO A 134 8.72 0.39 -13.31
N ARG A 135 9.10 0.29 -14.59
CA ARG A 135 9.31 1.47 -15.47
C ARG A 135 8.51 1.49 -16.77
N HIS A 136 8.33 0.35 -17.42
CA HIS A 136 7.62 0.25 -18.69
C HIS A 136 6.18 -0.23 -18.48
N PRO A 137 5.18 0.39 -19.13
CA PRO A 137 3.82 -0.10 -19.14
C PRO A 137 3.68 -1.35 -20.01
N LEU A 138 2.51 -1.99 -19.93
CA LEU A 138 2.11 -3.12 -20.75
C LEU A 138 1.30 -2.63 -21.96
N ALA A 139 1.66 -3.07 -23.16
CA ALA A 139 0.79 -2.96 -24.33
C ALA A 139 -0.51 -3.71 -24.06
N THR A 140 -1.64 -3.01 -24.19
CA THR A 140 -2.94 -3.47 -23.71
C THR A 140 -4.04 -3.09 -24.68
N VAL A 141 -5.05 -3.95 -24.83
CA VAL A 141 -6.29 -3.64 -25.56
C VAL A 141 -7.42 -3.52 -24.56
N ARG A 142 -8.11 -2.37 -24.53
CA ARG A 142 -9.41 -2.25 -23.88
C ARG A 142 -10.46 -2.84 -24.80
N LEU A 143 -11.08 -3.92 -24.37
CA LEU A 143 -12.14 -4.62 -25.09
C LEU A 143 -13.50 -4.26 -24.47
N VAL A 144 -14.45 -3.82 -25.29
CA VAL A 144 -15.84 -3.55 -24.87
C VAL A 144 -16.74 -4.64 -25.43
N ASN A 145 -17.54 -5.28 -24.57
CA ASN A 145 -18.45 -6.34 -25.00
C ASN A 145 -19.83 -5.78 -25.38
N ASP A 146 -19.96 -5.43 -26.65
CA ASP A 146 -21.20 -5.01 -27.30
C ASP A 146 -21.91 -6.15 -28.07
N THR A 147 -21.43 -7.40 -27.95
CA THR A 147 -21.94 -8.56 -28.70
C THR A 147 -23.35 -9.02 -28.29
N GLY A 148 -23.88 -8.48 -27.19
CA GLY A 148 -25.19 -8.85 -26.66
C GLY A 148 -25.19 -10.08 -25.75
N ALA A 149 -24.03 -10.70 -25.53
CA ALA A 149 -23.84 -11.91 -24.72
C ALA A 149 -22.55 -11.84 -23.89
N SER A 150 -22.52 -12.47 -22.72
CA SER A 150 -21.30 -12.57 -21.91
C SER A 150 -20.24 -13.45 -22.58
N LEU A 151 -18.99 -12.96 -22.63
CA LEU A 151 -17.85 -13.70 -23.17
C LEU A 151 -17.20 -14.57 -22.07
N PRO A 152 -16.89 -15.85 -22.35
CA PRO A 152 -16.26 -16.73 -21.39
C PRO A 152 -14.79 -16.32 -21.13
N PRO A 153 -14.24 -16.62 -19.94
CA PRO A 153 -12.82 -16.42 -19.66
C PRO A 153 -11.96 -17.35 -20.51
N GLY A 154 -10.75 -16.92 -20.87
CA GLY A 154 -9.86 -17.71 -21.70
C GLY A 154 -8.56 -17.01 -22.07
N VAL A 155 -7.71 -17.73 -22.79
CA VAL A 155 -6.51 -17.15 -23.44
C VAL A 155 -6.93 -16.53 -24.76
N VAL A 156 -6.40 -15.35 -25.05
CA VAL A 156 -6.68 -14.59 -26.27
C VAL A 156 -5.36 -14.36 -27.00
N THR A 157 -5.26 -14.86 -28.22
CA THR A 157 -4.14 -14.60 -29.11
C THR A 157 -4.46 -13.38 -29.95
N LEU A 158 -3.61 -12.36 -29.88
CA LEU A 158 -3.81 -11.08 -30.52
C LEU A 158 -2.99 -11.00 -31.81
N TYR A 159 -3.64 -10.49 -32.85
CA TYR A 159 -3.04 -10.19 -34.13
C TYR A 159 -3.33 -8.74 -34.51
N GLU A 160 -2.32 -8.04 -35.03
CA GLU A 160 -2.47 -6.73 -35.63
C GLU A 160 -2.44 -6.86 -37.15
N ARG A 161 -3.40 -6.23 -37.83
CA ARG A 161 -3.42 -6.18 -39.30
C ARG A 161 -2.77 -4.90 -39.78
N ASP A 162 -1.81 -5.02 -40.68
CA ASP A 162 -1.24 -3.87 -41.35
C ASP A 162 -2.16 -3.31 -42.45
N LYS A 163 -1.74 -2.22 -43.09
CA LYS A 163 -2.49 -1.59 -44.20
C LYS A 163 -2.63 -2.48 -45.44
N ALA A 164 -1.78 -3.50 -45.57
CA ALA A 164 -1.85 -4.48 -46.66
C ALA A 164 -2.73 -5.70 -46.30
N GLY A 165 -3.29 -5.75 -45.09
CA GLY A 165 -4.17 -6.80 -44.61
C GLY A 165 -3.45 -8.00 -43.98
N LEU A 166 -2.12 -7.97 -43.88
CA LEU A 166 -1.34 -9.05 -43.30
C LEU A 166 -1.49 -9.04 -41.77
N ALA A 167 -1.91 -10.17 -41.20
CA ALA A 167 -2.04 -10.35 -39.77
C ALA A 167 -0.69 -10.75 -39.15
N SER A 168 -0.16 -9.91 -38.28
CA SER A 168 1.06 -10.18 -37.51
C SER A 168 0.70 -10.52 -36.07
N PHE A 169 1.27 -11.59 -35.53
CA PHE A 169 1.10 -11.94 -34.13
C PHE A 169 1.75 -10.89 -33.22
N VAL A 170 1.01 -10.38 -32.23
CA VAL A 170 1.52 -9.35 -31.31
C VAL A 170 1.65 -9.84 -29.87
N GLY A 171 0.96 -10.91 -29.48
CA GLY A 171 1.08 -11.51 -28.16
C GLY A 171 -0.15 -12.30 -27.73
N ASP A 172 -0.07 -12.88 -26.54
CA ASP A 172 -1.17 -13.55 -25.88
C ASP A 172 -1.60 -12.76 -24.63
N ALA A 173 -2.90 -12.71 -24.37
CA ALA A 173 -3.50 -12.11 -23.19
C ALA A 173 -4.44 -13.09 -22.48
N ARG A 174 -4.84 -12.74 -21.27
CA ARG A 174 -5.84 -13.49 -20.49
C ARG A 174 -7.10 -12.66 -20.33
N LEU A 175 -8.20 -13.17 -20.84
CA LEU A 175 -9.53 -12.62 -20.68
C LEU A 175 -10.20 -13.25 -19.45
N SER A 176 -10.62 -12.42 -18.51
CA SER A 176 -11.56 -12.84 -17.47
C SER A 176 -12.98 -12.90 -18.05
N THR A 177 -13.95 -13.42 -17.29
CA THR A 177 -15.35 -13.35 -17.71
C THR A 177 -15.71 -11.89 -18.01
N LEU A 178 -16.22 -11.65 -19.21
CA LEU A 178 -16.56 -10.32 -19.68
C LEU A 178 -18.07 -10.24 -19.93
N PRO A 179 -18.84 -9.74 -18.95
CA PRO A 179 -20.28 -9.57 -19.07
C PRO A 179 -20.67 -8.67 -20.24
N LYS A 180 -21.92 -8.82 -20.69
CA LYS A 180 -22.51 -7.93 -21.69
C LYS A 180 -22.47 -6.47 -21.22
N GLY A 181 -21.97 -5.57 -22.06
CA GLY A 181 -21.93 -4.12 -21.82
C GLY A 181 -20.76 -3.65 -20.95
N GLU A 182 -19.96 -4.58 -20.40
CA GLU A 182 -18.75 -4.23 -19.65
C GLU A 182 -17.52 -4.14 -20.55
N SER A 183 -16.42 -3.66 -19.96
CA SER A 183 -15.10 -3.63 -20.61
C SER A 183 -14.05 -4.39 -19.79
N ARG A 184 -13.02 -4.88 -20.46
CA ARG A 184 -11.83 -5.49 -19.85
C ARG A 184 -10.56 -5.02 -20.52
N LEU A 185 -9.49 -4.88 -19.72
CA LEU A 185 -8.14 -4.62 -20.21
C LEU A 185 -7.40 -5.94 -20.46
N LEU A 186 -6.90 -6.10 -21.69
CA LEU A 186 -6.16 -7.27 -22.16
C LEU A 186 -4.70 -6.89 -22.43
N SER A 187 -3.85 -7.03 -21.42
CA SER A 187 -2.41 -6.79 -21.53
C SER A 187 -1.69 -8.00 -22.11
N PHE A 188 -0.79 -7.78 -23.07
CA PHE A 188 -0.16 -8.86 -23.84
C PHE A 188 1.36 -8.77 -24.01
N SER A 189 1.95 -7.57 -23.87
CA SER A 189 3.40 -7.40 -24.02
C SER A 189 3.90 -6.18 -23.24
N LEU A 190 5.21 -6.04 -23.09
CA LEU A 190 5.83 -4.86 -22.50
C LEU A 190 5.99 -3.77 -23.56
N ASP A 191 5.55 -2.56 -23.25
CA ASP A 191 5.68 -1.39 -24.11
C ASP A 191 6.93 -0.59 -23.76
N GLN A 192 8.03 -0.92 -24.43
CA GLN A 192 9.34 -0.30 -24.17
C GLN A 192 9.44 1.16 -24.61
N LYS A 193 8.50 1.63 -25.46
CA LYS A 193 8.49 3.00 -25.97
C LYS A 193 7.98 4.02 -24.97
N ILE A 194 7.45 3.59 -23.83
CA ILE A 194 7.03 4.49 -22.75
C ILE A 194 7.87 4.19 -21.51
N ILE A 195 8.43 5.25 -20.93
CA ILE A 195 9.18 5.19 -19.69
C ILE A 195 8.40 5.95 -18.64
N VAL A 196 8.17 5.30 -17.51
CA VAL A 196 7.55 5.88 -16.32
C VAL A 196 8.60 5.93 -15.22
N ASP A 197 8.68 7.09 -14.57
CA ASP A 197 9.39 7.29 -13.33
C ASP A 197 8.43 7.85 -12.28
N ALA A 198 8.66 7.51 -11.01
CA ALA A 198 7.74 7.88 -9.93
C ALA A 198 8.50 8.39 -8.71
N GLU A 199 8.24 9.64 -8.33
CA GLU A 199 8.75 10.22 -7.10
C GLU A 199 7.59 10.38 -6.10
N ARG A 200 7.77 9.85 -4.88
CA ARG A 200 6.76 9.93 -3.82
C ARG A 200 7.20 10.90 -2.74
N LYS A 201 6.27 11.75 -2.34
CA LYS A 201 6.39 12.65 -1.19
C LYS A 201 5.23 12.38 -0.24
N PHE A 202 5.55 12.34 1.05
CA PHE A 202 4.58 12.19 2.11
C PHE A 202 4.61 13.44 2.97
N GLU A 203 3.47 14.05 3.17
CA GLU A 203 3.29 15.19 4.04
C GLU A 203 2.12 14.93 4.97
N GLN A 204 2.33 15.13 6.26
CA GLN A 204 1.24 15.07 7.24
C GLN A 204 0.85 16.49 7.64
N THR A 205 -0.43 16.83 7.48
CA THR A 205 -0.96 18.12 7.93
C THR A 205 -2.01 17.91 9.00
N VAL A 206 -1.82 18.49 10.19
CA VAL A 206 -2.87 18.55 11.21
C VAL A 206 -3.90 19.59 10.75
N SER A 207 -5.10 19.14 10.41
CA SER A 207 -6.14 19.94 9.74
C SER A 207 -7.05 20.69 10.71
N LYS A 208 -7.36 20.06 11.86
CA LYS A 208 -8.24 20.63 12.89
C LYS A 208 -7.80 20.13 14.26
N VAL A 209 -7.86 21.02 15.23
CA VAL A 209 -7.62 20.68 16.64
C VAL A 209 -8.78 21.26 17.42
N SER A 210 -9.46 20.41 18.18
CA SER A 210 -10.44 20.84 19.18
C SER A 210 -10.04 20.33 20.55
N LEU A 211 -10.15 21.18 21.56
CA LEU A 211 -9.80 20.85 22.92
C LEU A 211 -11.01 21.11 23.82
N ALA A 212 -11.45 20.07 24.53
CA ALA A 212 -12.49 20.19 25.54
C ALA A 212 -12.21 19.22 26.69
N ASN A 213 -12.39 19.67 27.94
CA ASN A 213 -12.25 18.85 29.15
C ASN A 213 -10.91 18.09 29.24
N GLY A 214 -9.81 18.71 28.80
CA GLY A 214 -8.48 18.09 28.78
C GLY A 214 -8.27 16.96 27.76
N VAL A 215 -9.25 16.74 26.88
CA VAL A 215 -9.14 15.83 25.75
C VAL A 215 -8.96 16.64 24.48
N LEU A 216 -7.82 16.44 23.82
CA LEU A 216 -7.54 16.96 22.51
C LEU A 216 -8.05 15.98 21.45
N LYS A 217 -8.94 16.45 20.59
CA LYS A 217 -9.24 15.77 19.33
C LYS A 217 -8.50 16.48 18.23
N ALA A 218 -7.54 15.80 17.63
CA ALA A 218 -6.79 16.29 16.48
C ALA A 218 -7.25 15.53 15.24
N SER A 219 -7.78 16.23 14.25
CA SER A 219 -7.98 15.67 12.92
C SER A 219 -6.73 15.91 12.10
N ALA A 220 -6.00 14.85 11.77
CA ALA A 220 -4.88 14.90 10.84
C ALA A 220 -5.33 14.46 9.44
N VAL A 221 -4.77 15.10 8.44
CA VAL A 221 -4.89 14.68 7.05
C VAL A 221 -3.49 14.31 6.61
N ASP A 222 -3.28 13.01 6.40
CA ASP A 222 -2.08 12.51 5.74
C ASP A 222 -2.27 12.72 4.24
N VAL A 223 -1.31 13.37 3.59
CA VAL A 223 -1.31 13.67 2.15
C VAL A 223 -0.13 12.94 1.53
N GLU A 224 -0.42 12.09 0.54
CA GLU A 224 0.59 11.42 -0.26
C GLU A 224 0.52 11.96 -1.69
N GLU A 225 1.61 12.58 -2.11
CA GLU A 225 1.80 13.08 -3.46
C GLU A 225 2.77 12.15 -4.19
N THR A 226 2.33 11.59 -5.32
CA THR A 226 3.20 10.86 -6.24
C THR A 226 3.24 11.61 -7.56
N ALA A 227 4.42 12.07 -7.95
CA ALA A 227 4.68 12.67 -9.24
C ALA A 227 5.18 11.60 -10.20
N TYR A 228 4.39 11.30 -11.22
CA TYR A 228 4.77 10.37 -12.29
C TYR A 228 5.31 11.16 -13.47
N THR A 229 6.58 10.92 -13.83
CA THR A 229 7.15 11.44 -15.07
C THR A 229 6.97 10.40 -16.16
N LEU A 230 6.16 10.74 -17.15
CA LEU A 230 5.77 9.90 -18.26
C LEU A 230 6.49 10.39 -19.51
N LYS A 231 7.35 9.56 -20.10
CA LYS A 231 8.07 9.87 -21.32
C LYS A 231 7.66 8.91 -22.42
N SER A 232 7.14 9.44 -23.52
CA SER A 232 6.94 8.69 -24.76
C SER A 232 8.16 8.85 -25.66
N GLU A 233 8.69 7.74 -26.14
CA GLU A 233 9.70 7.68 -27.20
C GLU A 233 9.07 7.27 -28.54
N ASP A 234 7.73 7.16 -28.60
CA ASP A 234 7.02 6.83 -29.83
C ASP A 234 6.78 8.07 -30.70
N ASP A 235 6.62 7.85 -32.00
CA ASP A 235 6.27 8.88 -32.99
C ASP A 235 4.76 9.08 -33.12
N LEU A 236 3.98 8.36 -32.31
CA LEU A 236 2.52 8.38 -32.27
C LEU A 236 2.03 8.81 -30.89
N ASP A 237 0.84 9.40 -30.86
CA ASP A 237 0.13 9.68 -29.62
C ASP A 237 -0.28 8.37 -28.93
N ARG A 238 -0.12 8.32 -27.60
CA ARG A 238 -0.38 7.15 -26.77
C ARG A 238 -1.40 7.47 -25.70
N LYS A 239 -2.38 6.58 -25.53
CA LYS A 239 -3.28 6.57 -24.37
C LYS A 239 -2.68 5.68 -23.29
N LEU A 240 -2.49 6.22 -22.10
CA LEU A 240 -1.94 5.51 -20.95
C LEU A 240 -3.00 5.40 -19.86
N ILE A 241 -3.09 4.24 -19.22
CA ILE A 241 -3.76 4.08 -17.93
C ILE A 241 -2.69 3.78 -16.90
N LEU A 242 -2.63 4.60 -15.86
CA LEU A 242 -1.71 4.44 -14.75
C LEU A 242 -2.43 3.79 -13.56
N GLU A 243 -1.94 2.64 -13.10
CA GLU A 243 -2.42 2.03 -11.85
C GLU A 243 -1.65 2.62 -10.66
N HIS A 244 -2.35 3.43 -9.86
CA HIS A 244 -1.85 3.93 -8.59
C HIS A 244 -2.41 3.07 -7.44
N PRO A 245 -1.60 2.59 -6.49
CA PRO A 245 -2.07 1.79 -5.36
C PRO A 245 -3.17 2.49 -4.57
N ARG A 246 -4.27 1.77 -4.29
CA ARG A 246 -5.36 2.22 -3.43
C ARG A 246 -5.21 1.56 -2.07
N ARG A 247 -5.08 2.38 -1.02
CA ARG A 247 -5.03 1.91 0.36
C ARG A 247 -6.37 2.12 1.05
N PRO A 248 -6.79 1.24 1.97
CA PRO A 248 -7.99 1.46 2.77
C PRO A 248 -7.94 2.80 3.50
N GLY A 249 -9.04 3.57 3.45
CA GLY A 249 -9.14 4.88 4.08
C GLY A 249 -8.58 6.06 3.26
N TRP A 250 -7.73 5.79 2.26
CA TRP A 250 -7.18 6.81 1.38
C TRP A 250 -8.14 7.13 0.23
N THR A 251 -8.30 8.41 -0.07
CA THR A 251 -9.12 8.91 -1.19
C THR A 251 -8.27 9.73 -2.14
N ILE A 252 -8.48 9.58 -3.44
CA ILE A 252 -7.81 10.40 -4.44
C ILE A 252 -8.44 11.80 -4.50
N THR A 253 -7.61 12.84 -4.44
CA THR A 253 -8.04 14.25 -4.54
C THR A 253 -7.48 14.94 -5.78
N ALA A 254 -6.38 14.43 -6.35
CA ALA A 254 -5.90 14.80 -7.68
C ALA A 254 -5.34 13.57 -8.42
N PRO A 255 -5.62 13.40 -9.73
CA PRO A 255 -6.57 14.17 -10.54
C PRO A 255 -8.02 14.00 -10.06
N ASP A 256 -8.96 14.73 -10.68
CA ASP A 256 -10.38 14.66 -10.32
C ASP A 256 -10.87 13.21 -10.30
N ALA A 257 -11.43 12.77 -9.18
CA ALA A 257 -11.94 11.40 -9.00
C ALA A 257 -12.95 10.98 -10.08
N LYS A 258 -13.60 11.94 -10.75
CA LYS A 258 -14.54 11.67 -11.86
C LYS A 258 -13.88 11.08 -13.10
N SER A 259 -12.61 11.39 -13.34
CA SER A 259 -11.86 10.85 -14.48
C SER A 259 -11.15 9.54 -14.16
N VAL A 260 -11.27 9.08 -12.91
CA VAL A 260 -10.52 7.95 -12.38
C VAL A 260 -11.46 6.77 -12.18
N GLU A 261 -11.05 5.61 -12.70
CA GLU A 261 -11.68 4.33 -12.38
C GLU A 261 -10.97 3.73 -11.16
N MET A 262 -11.63 2.86 -10.40
CA MET A 262 -11.03 2.15 -9.28
C MET A 262 -11.39 0.67 -9.30
N THR A 263 -10.44 -0.14 -8.86
CA THR A 263 -10.66 -1.53 -8.46
C THR A 263 -10.57 -1.63 -6.95
N GLU A 264 -10.59 -2.85 -6.40
CA GLU A 264 -10.36 -3.08 -4.98
C GLU A 264 -9.04 -2.44 -4.50
N ASN A 265 -7.96 -2.57 -5.28
CA ASN A 265 -6.59 -2.31 -4.83
C ASN A 265 -5.84 -1.21 -5.60
N VAL A 266 -6.42 -0.67 -6.69
CA VAL A 266 -5.77 0.40 -7.48
C VAL A 266 -6.77 1.44 -7.99
N PHE A 267 -6.30 2.68 -8.12
CA PHE A 267 -6.90 3.72 -8.96
C PHE A 267 -6.31 3.61 -10.37
N ARG A 268 -7.16 3.69 -11.39
CA ARG A 268 -6.81 3.72 -12.81
C ARG A 268 -6.96 5.13 -13.34
N ILE A 269 -5.83 5.77 -13.56
CA ILE A 269 -5.74 7.18 -13.88
C ILE A 269 -5.41 7.31 -15.37
N PRO A 270 -6.31 7.84 -16.22
CA PRO A 270 -6.03 8.04 -17.62
C PRO A 270 -5.04 9.18 -17.82
N ALA A 271 -4.12 9.00 -18.77
CA ALA A 271 -3.20 10.01 -19.25
C ALA A 271 -3.10 9.92 -20.79
N ALA A 272 -2.90 11.06 -21.44
CA ALA A 272 -2.69 11.13 -22.87
C ALA A 272 -1.30 11.71 -23.12
N LEU A 273 -0.47 10.98 -23.85
CA LEU A 273 0.89 11.38 -24.21
C LEU A 273 0.93 11.62 -25.71
N LYS A 274 1.37 12.81 -26.12
CA LYS A 274 1.65 13.07 -27.54
C LYS A 274 2.93 12.37 -27.97
N ALA A 275 3.10 12.24 -29.28
CA ALA A 275 4.35 11.77 -29.88
C ALA A 275 5.57 12.50 -29.28
N LYS A 276 6.59 11.73 -28.85
CA LYS A 276 7.83 12.21 -28.21
C LYS A 276 7.66 13.12 -26.97
N GLU A 277 6.48 13.16 -26.37
CA GLU A 277 6.21 14.04 -25.23
C GLU A 277 6.80 13.49 -23.93
N THR A 278 7.21 14.40 -23.05
CA THR A 278 7.42 14.13 -21.62
C THR A 278 6.43 14.95 -20.81
N GLN A 279 5.63 14.27 -19.98
CA GLN A 279 4.58 14.88 -19.16
C GLN A 279 4.77 14.45 -17.70
N THR A 280 4.50 15.35 -16.76
CA THR A 280 4.37 14.99 -15.34
C THR A 280 2.90 14.91 -14.94
N LEU A 281 2.48 13.76 -14.44
CA LEU A 281 1.16 13.52 -13.87
C LEU A 281 1.28 13.49 -12.35
N LYS A 282 0.61 14.42 -11.67
CA LYS A 282 0.56 14.48 -10.21
C LYS A 282 -0.65 13.72 -9.69
N VAL A 283 -0.41 12.77 -8.80
CA VAL A 283 -1.44 12.01 -8.10
C VAL A 283 -1.36 12.35 -6.62
N VAL A 284 -2.47 12.86 -6.06
CA VAL A 284 -2.59 13.20 -4.65
C VAL A 284 -3.68 12.33 -4.04
N THR A 285 -3.32 11.62 -2.97
CA THR A 285 -4.27 10.90 -2.14
C THR A 285 -4.22 11.44 -0.73
N GLU A 286 -5.35 11.40 -0.05
CA GLU A 286 -5.52 11.91 1.30
C GLU A 286 -6.15 10.86 2.20
N TRP A 287 -5.69 10.78 3.44
CA TRP A 287 -6.32 10.02 4.49
C TRP A 287 -6.61 10.93 5.69
N THR A 288 -7.90 11.16 5.94
CA THR A 288 -8.35 11.89 7.12
C THR A 288 -8.47 10.92 8.29
N ARG A 289 -7.70 11.16 9.35
CA ARG A 289 -7.80 10.43 10.61
C ARG A 289 -8.14 11.38 11.77
N GLU A 290 -8.95 10.88 12.69
CA GLU A 290 -9.26 11.57 13.94
C GLU A 290 -8.49 10.89 15.07
N ASP A 291 -7.51 11.59 15.62
CA ASP A 291 -6.73 11.16 16.77
C ASP A 291 -7.32 11.78 18.03
N THR A 292 -7.61 10.96 19.05
CA THR A 292 -8.03 11.43 20.38
C THR A 292 -6.87 11.27 21.35
N ILE A 293 -6.44 12.37 21.96
CA ILE A 293 -5.23 12.46 22.76
C ILE A 293 -5.57 13.11 24.11
N ILE A 294 -5.08 12.50 25.20
CA ILE A 294 -5.19 13.07 26.54
C ILE A 294 -3.99 14.00 26.74
N LEU A 295 -4.22 15.29 27.03
CA LEU A 295 -3.15 16.28 27.00
C LEU A 295 -2.14 16.15 28.15
N VAL A 296 -2.58 15.74 29.35
CA VAL A 296 -1.71 15.69 30.53
C VAL A 296 -0.53 14.71 30.36
N ASP A 297 -0.72 13.69 29.51
CA ASP A 297 0.26 12.63 29.26
C ASP A 297 1.26 13.00 28.15
N LEU A 298 1.05 14.11 27.43
CA LEU A 298 1.95 14.49 26.35
C LEU A 298 3.28 15.06 26.88
N PRO A 299 4.41 14.74 26.22
CA PRO A 299 5.69 15.37 26.49
C PRO A 299 5.74 16.80 25.91
N ALA A 300 6.66 17.61 26.42
CA ALA A 300 6.81 19.01 26.02
C ALA A 300 7.05 19.19 24.51
N GLU A 301 7.81 18.28 23.90
CA GLU A 301 8.17 18.30 22.48
C GLU A 301 6.93 18.17 21.60
N GLN A 302 5.97 17.32 22.00
CA GLN A 302 4.76 17.09 21.23
C GLN A 302 3.87 18.35 21.21
N PHE A 303 3.79 19.08 22.32
CA PHE A 303 3.10 20.37 22.35
C PHE A 303 3.73 21.39 21.39
N LEU A 304 5.05 21.43 21.28
CA LEU A 304 5.75 22.31 20.34
C LEU A 304 5.52 21.92 18.88
N VAL A 305 5.39 20.63 18.58
CA VAL A 305 5.00 20.16 17.24
C VAL A 305 3.62 20.71 16.87
N TYR A 306 2.64 20.64 17.78
CA TYR A 306 1.33 21.24 17.54
C TYR A 306 1.41 22.77 17.39
N ALA A 307 2.19 23.46 18.22
CA ALA A 307 2.35 24.92 18.13
C ALA A 307 2.93 25.40 16.78
N ARG A 308 3.75 24.58 16.12
CA ARG A 308 4.33 24.88 14.79
C ARG A 308 3.33 24.78 13.65
N ASN A 309 2.14 24.22 13.87
CA ASN A 309 1.13 24.11 12.84
C ASN A 309 0.61 25.50 12.42
N ALA A 310 0.82 25.83 11.14
CA ALA A 310 0.40 27.11 10.55
C ALA A 310 -1.12 27.32 10.55
N ARG A 311 -1.91 26.24 10.65
CA ARG A 311 -3.38 26.31 10.65
C ARG A 311 -3.98 26.67 12.03
N LEU A 312 -3.17 26.74 13.09
CA LEU A 312 -3.64 27.15 14.41
C LEU A 312 -3.77 28.67 14.52
N THR A 313 -4.80 29.10 15.24
CA THR A 313 -4.93 30.50 15.67
C THR A 313 -3.79 30.89 16.62
N GLU A 314 -3.53 32.19 16.76
CA GLU A 314 -2.51 32.69 17.69
C GLU A 314 -2.80 32.26 19.15
N ALA A 315 -4.07 32.27 19.56
CA ALA A 315 -4.50 31.81 20.88
C ALA A 315 -4.22 30.31 21.11
N GLN A 316 -4.54 29.47 20.12
CA GLN A 316 -4.25 28.03 20.19
C GLN A 316 -2.74 27.77 20.25
N ARG A 317 -1.95 28.49 19.45
CA ARG A 317 -0.48 28.39 19.45
C ARG A 317 0.09 28.79 20.81
N ALA A 318 -0.38 29.89 21.39
CA ALA A 318 0.01 30.33 22.73
C ALA A 318 -0.33 29.28 23.79
N ALA A 319 -1.49 28.64 23.69
CA ALA A 319 -1.90 27.58 24.61
C ALA A 319 -0.95 26.37 24.58
N PHE A 320 -0.59 25.91 23.38
CA PHE A 320 0.39 24.82 23.22
C PHE A 320 1.78 25.18 23.72
N ASN A 321 2.25 26.40 23.46
CA ASN A 321 3.54 26.87 23.99
C ASN A 321 3.53 26.91 25.53
N ARG A 322 2.44 27.39 26.14
CA ARG A 322 2.32 27.44 27.60
C ARG A 322 2.29 26.05 28.25
N MET A 323 1.60 25.09 27.63
CA MET A 323 1.64 23.70 28.09
C MET A 323 3.04 23.09 27.98
N ALA A 324 3.77 23.39 26.90
CA ALA A 324 5.15 22.94 26.74
C ALA A 324 6.08 23.51 27.84
N GLU A 325 5.91 24.78 28.21
CA GLU A 325 6.65 25.40 29.32
C GLU A 325 6.36 24.71 30.66
N LEU A 326 5.08 24.54 31.01
CA LEU A 326 4.66 23.87 32.25
C LEU A 326 5.21 22.44 32.33
N LYS A 327 5.19 21.71 31.20
CA LYS A 327 5.72 20.35 31.13
C LYS A 327 7.24 20.33 31.29
N ARG A 328 7.98 21.27 30.68
CA ARG A 328 9.44 21.39 30.87
C ARG A 328 9.82 21.69 32.32
N GLU A 329 9.07 22.54 33.01
CA GLU A 329 9.30 22.82 34.43
C GLU A 329 9.07 21.58 35.31
N MET A 330 8.10 20.73 34.95
CA MET A 330 7.88 19.43 35.59
C MET A 330 9.02 18.48 35.29
N ASP A 331 9.44 18.35 34.02
CA ASP A 331 10.52 17.46 33.62
C ASP A 331 11.84 17.82 34.33
N GLN A 332 12.13 19.12 34.51
CA GLN A 332 13.26 19.59 35.31
C GLN A 332 13.16 19.17 36.79
N THR A 333 11.96 19.22 37.37
CA THR A 333 11.73 18.82 38.76
C THR A 333 11.84 17.30 38.92
N ASP A 334 11.38 16.53 37.93
CA ASP A 334 11.53 15.07 37.89
C ASP A 334 13.02 14.66 37.79
N GLN A 335 13.82 15.38 37.00
CA GLN A 335 15.28 15.18 36.96
C GLN A 335 15.96 15.50 38.31
N GLN A 336 15.52 16.57 38.99
CA GLN A 336 16.02 16.91 40.33
C GLN A 336 15.65 15.84 41.36
N LEU A 337 14.40 15.34 41.33
CA LEU A 337 13.96 14.22 42.18
C LEU A 337 14.80 12.98 41.95
N GLN A 338 15.07 12.62 40.69
CA GLN A 338 15.91 11.47 40.38
C GLN A 338 17.33 11.65 40.93
N THR A 339 17.87 12.86 40.83
CA THR A 339 19.20 13.21 41.33
C THR A 339 19.29 13.09 42.85
N GLU A 340 18.33 13.67 43.58
CA GLU A 340 18.32 13.63 45.05
C GLU A 340 18.03 12.23 45.59
N ASN A 341 17.13 11.47 44.96
CA ASN A 341 16.89 10.08 45.33
C ASN A 341 18.15 9.22 45.16
N SER A 342 18.85 9.37 44.02
CA SER A 342 20.11 8.67 43.78
C SER A 342 21.19 9.08 44.78
N ALA A 343 21.21 10.34 45.19
CA ALA A 343 22.17 10.83 46.18
C ALA A 343 21.86 10.32 47.60
N ARG A 344 20.57 10.24 47.96
CA ARG A 344 20.12 9.68 49.23
C ARG A 344 20.45 8.19 49.33
N GLU A 345 20.30 7.44 48.24
CA GLU A 345 20.69 6.02 48.22
C GLU A 345 22.18 5.83 48.51
N ARG A 346 23.05 6.66 47.90
CA ARG A 346 24.50 6.64 48.19
C ARG A 346 24.80 6.95 49.66
N VAL A 347 24.05 7.86 50.29
CA VAL A 347 24.19 8.13 51.73
C VAL A 347 23.83 6.90 52.56
N PHE A 348 22.77 6.17 52.21
CA PHE A 348 22.38 4.95 52.92
C PHE A 348 23.39 3.80 52.75
N GLU A 349 23.93 3.62 51.55
CA GLU A 349 25.03 2.67 51.32
C GLU A 349 26.25 3.02 52.18
N GLU A 350 26.61 4.29 52.25
CA GLU A 350 27.71 4.80 53.07
C GLU A 350 27.45 4.63 54.58
N GLN A 351 26.24 4.91 55.05
CA GLN A 351 25.82 4.65 56.44
C GLN A 351 25.98 3.18 56.81
N ASN A 352 25.58 2.26 55.91
CA ASN A 352 25.74 0.82 56.15
C ASN A 352 27.23 0.45 56.27
N ARG A 353 28.09 0.99 55.40
CA ARG A 353 29.55 0.79 55.50
C ARG A 353 30.11 1.32 56.83
N VAL A 354 29.70 2.52 57.25
CA VAL A 354 30.15 3.12 58.51
C VAL A 354 29.66 2.31 59.71
N ARG A 355 28.42 1.79 59.69
CA ARG A 355 27.90 0.89 60.74
C ARG A 355 28.75 -0.37 60.89
N GLU A 356 29.13 -1.01 59.79
CA GLU A 356 30.03 -2.18 59.84
C GLU A 356 31.43 -1.80 60.37
N ASN A 357 31.97 -0.65 59.96
CA ASN A 357 33.25 -0.17 60.47
C ASN A 357 33.21 0.16 61.99
N ILE A 358 32.09 0.67 62.51
CA ILE A 358 31.90 0.91 63.94
C ILE A 358 31.91 -0.41 64.72
N LYS A 359 31.24 -1.46 64.20
CA LYS A 359 31.22 -2.79 64.83
C LYS A 359 32.61 -3.42 64.88
N ALA A 360 33.44 -3.18 63.87
CA ALA A 360 34.79 -3.74 63.78
C ALA A 360 35.84 -2.93 64.56
N ALA A 361 35.56 -1.67 64.92
CA ALA A 361 36.51 -0.80 65.60
C ALA A 361 36.63 -1.17 67.10
N PRO A 362 37.85 -1.15 67.68
CA PRO A 362 38.03 -1.38 69.12
C PRO A 362 37.27 -0.35 69.97
N ASP A 363 36.67 -0.82 71.06
CA ASP A 363 35.89 0.04 71.95
C ASP A 363 36.73 1.18 72.55
N LYS A 364 36.12 2.37 72.59
CA LYS A 364 36.72 3.61 73.10
C LYS A 364 37.99 4.06 72.37
N SER A 365 38.21 3.57 71.15
CA SER A 365 39.31 4.04 70.29
C SER A 365 38.97 5.35 69.59
N ASP A 366 40.00 6.13 69.27
CA ASP A 366 39.86 7.35 68.45
C ASP A 366 39.24 7.07 67.08
N LEU A 367 39.46 5.85 66.55
CA LEU A 367 38.89 5.39 65.30
C LEU A 367 37.37 5.21 65.40
N GLN A 368 36.88 4.56 66.46
CA GLN A 368 35.44 4.42 66.73
C GLN A 368 34.78 5.80 66.88
N ALA A 369 35.41 6.72 67.62
CA ALA A 369 34.93 8.09 67.76
C ALA A 369 34.85 8.84 66.42
N ARG A 370 35.79 8.60 65.50
CA ARG A 370 35.76 9.17 64.14
C ARG A 370 34.59 8.62 63.32
N TYR A 371 34.33 7.30 63.36
CA TYR A 371 33.21 6.72 62.62
C TYR A 371 31.86 7.17 63.17
N LEU A 372 31.71 7.29 64.50
CA LEU A 372 30.49 7.86 65.10
C LEU A 372 30.24 9.30 64.64
N ARG A 373 31.27 10.15 64.59
CA ARG A 373 31.15 11.51 64.01
C ARG A 373 30.78 11.49 62.54
N SER A 374 31.32 10.55 61.76
CA SER A 374 30.95 10.38 60.35
C SER A 374 29.50 9.95 60.20
N MET A 375 29.03 9.04 61.07
CA MET A 375 27.65 8.58 61.09
C MET A 375 26.69 9.73 61.33
N ASN A 376 26.95 10.58 62.34
CA ASN A 376 26.11 11.74 62.62
C ASN A 376 26.02 12.68 61.40
N LYS A 377 27.14 12.93 60.70
CA LYS A 377 27.13 13.75 59.48
C LYS A 377 26.29 13.13 58.35
N LEU A 378 26.35 11.81 58.20
CA LEU A 378 25.57 11.10 57.18
C LEU A 378 24.07 11.12 57.52
N GLU A 379 23.70 11.03 58.80
CA GLU A 379 22.30 11.20 59.24
C GLU A 379 21.81 12.63 58.96
N ASP A 380 22.61 13.66 59.27
CA ASP A 380 22.29 15.06 58.93
C ASP A 380 22.10 15.25 57.41
N GLU A 381 22.98 14.64 56.59
CA GLU A 381 22.88 14.68 55.13
C GLU A 381 21.64 13.93 54.61
N ALA A 382 21.32 12.76 55.17
CA ALA A 382 20.13 11.99 54.80
C ALA A 382 18.85 12.78 55.09
N ASP A 383 18.78 13.46 56.24
CA ASP A 383 17.67 14.34 56.61
C ASP A 383 17.55 15.55 55.69
N GLN A 384 18.68 16.17 55.32
CA GLN A 384 18.68 17.28 54.36
C GLN A 384 18.16 16.83 52.99
N ARG A 385 18.63 15.69 52.48
CA ARG A 385 18.17 15.13 51.20
C ARG A 385 16.70 14.75 51.23
N LYS A 386 16.23 14.18 52.34
CA LYS A 386 14.80 13.88 52.53
C LYS A 386 13.95 15.15 52.44
N ARG A 387 14.34 16.22 53.14
CA ARG A 387 13.62 17.51 53.06
C ARG A 387 13.63 18.10 51.64
N ALA A 388 14.74 17.94 50.90
CA ALA A 388 14.81 18.37 49.51
C ALA A 388 13.87 17.56 48.61
N ILE A 389 13.83 16.23 48.78
CA ILE A 389 12.90 15.34 48.08
C ILE A 389 11.45 15.72 48.38
N ASP A 390 11.07 15.84 49.67
CA ASP A 390 9.72 16.22 50.08
C ASP A 390 9.30 17.57 49.46
N GLY A 391 10.22 18.54 49.41
CA GLY A 391 10.00 19.84 48.77
C GLY A 391 9.82 19.76 47.25
N LEU A 392 10.61 18.92 46.57
CA LEU A 392 10.50 18.70 45.13
C LEU A 392 9.23 17.92 44.77
N GLU A 393 8.81 16.95 45.58
CA GLU A 393 7.54 16.22 45.41
C GLU A 393 6.34 17.16 45.53
N ALA A 394 6.34 18.03 46.56
CA ALA A 394 5.30 19.05 46.72
C ALA A 394 5.28 20.05 45.54
N LYS A 395 6.47 20.45 45.06
CA LYS A 395 6.61 21.30 43.86
C LYS A 395 6.04 20.61 42.63
N ARG A 396 6.39 19.35 42.38
CA ARG A 396 5.89 18.55 41.26
C ARG A 396 4.36 18.41 41.30
N ALA A 397 3.80 18.14 42.47
CA ALA A 397 2.35 18.06 42.67
C ALA A 397 1.65 19.39 42.35
N SER A 398 2.24 20.50 42.79
CA SER A 398 1.76 21.86 42.46
C SER A 398 1.83 22.15 40.95
N GLN A 399 2.92 21.77 40.29
CA GLN A 399 3.07 21.94 38.83
C GLN A 399 2.05 21.09 38.05
N LEU A 400 1.80 19.85 38.45
CA LEU A 400 0.76 19.01 37.87
C LEU A 400 -0.64 19.63 38.05
N ALA A 401 -0.93 20.15 39.25
CA ALA A 401 -2.18 20.85 39.51
C ALA A 401 -2.32 22.11 38.64
N ALA A 402 -1.24 22.88 38.47
CA ALA A 402 -1.21 24.05 37.60
C ALA A 402 -1.42 23.68 36.12
N LEU A 403 -0.80 22.60 35.64
CA LEU A 403 -1.02 22.08 34.29
C LEU A 403 -2.48 21.67 34.09
N ASN A 404 -3.05 20.89 35.01
CA ASN A 404 -4.45 20.46 34.94
C ASN A 404 -5.42 21.65 34.99
N ALA A 405 -5.17 22.61 35.88
CA ALA A 405 -5.97 23.83 35.97
C ALA A 405 -5.89 24.63 34.67
N TYR A 406 -4.69 24.78 34.09
CA TYR A 406 -4.52 25.47 32.82
C TYR A 406 -5.28 24.76 31.69
N ILE A 407 -5.08 23.45 31.54
CA ILE A 407 -5.78 22.62 30.55
C ILE A 407 -7.30 22.75 30.69
N ALA A 408 -7.83 22.78 31.92
CA ALA A 408 -9.26 22.93 32.17
C ALA A 408 -9.82 24.30 31.74
N THR A 409 -8.99 25.34 31.63
CA THR A 409 -9.42 26.65 31.13
C THR A 409 -9.48 26.72 29.61
N LEU A 410 -8.85 25.77 28.90
CA LEU A 410 -8.78 25.76 27.45
C LEU A 410 -10.04 25.13 26.84
N ASN A 411 -10.69 25.86 25.94
CA ASN A 411 -11.81 25.39 25.14
C ASN A 411 -11.79 26.07 23.76
N PHE A 412 -11.53 25.30 22.70
CA PHE A 412 -11.48 25.80 21.32
C PHE A 412 -11.66 24.70 20.28
#